data_AF-A0A1Q7U327-F1
#
_entry.id   AF-A0A1Q7U327-F1
#
_cell.length_a   1.000
_cell.length_b   1.000
_cell.length_c   1.000
_cell.angle_alpha   90.00
_cell.angle_beta   90.00
_cell.angle_gamma   90.00
#
_symmetry.space_group_name_H-M   'P 1'
#
loop_
_entity.id
_entity.type
_entity.pdbx_description
1 polymer ?
#
loop_
_entity_poly.entity_id
_entity_poly.type
_entity_poly.pdbx_seq_one_letter_code
_entity_poly.pdbx_strand_id
1 'polypeptide(L)' 'MRGEVMARPAADLLLVRHEAVVALGMKAMELMAVSSEPAQLDAAAVRPGDRVRLAVRQRDDQLVLVRIEKEP' A
#
# COMPACT_ATOMS: atom_id res chain seq x y z
N MET A 1 -5.46 -4.81 -5.25
CA MET A 1 -4.07 -4.76 -5.76
C MET A 1 -3.21 -5.65 -4.88
N ARG A 2 -2.18 -6.28 -5.44
CA ARG A 2 -1.10 -6.94 -4.68
C ARG A 2 0.18 -6.12 -4.75
N GLY A 3 0.98 -6.21 -3.71
CA GLY A 3 2.29 -5.55 -3.66
C GLY A 3 3.15 -6.05 -2.52
N GLU A 4 4.34 -5.50 -2.45
CA GLU A 4 5.31 -5.72 -1.37
C GLU A 4 5.50 -4.42 -0.62
N VAL A 5 5.44 -4.47 0.70
CA VAL A 5 5.75 -3.30 1.54
C VAL A 5 7.25 -3.02 1.43
N MET A 6 7.59 -1.79 1.04
CA MET A 6 8.98 -1.38 0.87
C MET A 6 9.51 -0.60 2.05
N ALA A 7 8.69 0.31 2.58
CA ALA A 7 9.05 1.10 3.74
C ALA A 7 7.81 1.66 4.42
N ARG A 8 7.96 2.04 5.68
CA ARG A 8 7.01 2.87 6.43
C ARG A 8 7.75 4.15 6.86
N PRO A 9 7.87 5.15 5.97
CA PRO A 9 8.63 6.36 6.26
C PRO A 9 7.97 7.27 7.31
N ALA A 10 6.66 7.14 7.53
CA ALA A 10 5.92 7.86 8.56
C ALA A 10 4.85 6.97 9.20
N ALA A 11 4.26 7.43 10.31
CA ALA A 11 3.25 6.66 11.03
C ALA A 11 1.99 6.38 10.19
N ASP A 12 1.66 7.29 9.29
CA ASP A 12 0.47 7.34 8.43
C ASP A 12 0.78 7.05 6.95
N LEU A 13 2.04 6.75 6.60
CA LEU A 13 2.48 6.59 5.22
C LEU A 13 3.15 5.25 4.98
N LEU A 14 2.68 4.53 3.97
CA LEU A 14 3.22 3.25 3.53
C LEU A 14 3.73 3.34 2.10
N LEU A 15 4.96 2.89 1.87
CA LEU A 15 5.49 2.72 0.51
C LEU A 15 5.33 1.26 0.09
N VAL A 16 4.66 1.05 -1.03
CA VAL A 16 4.39 -0.28 -1.57
C VAL A 16 4.91 -0.35 -3.00
N ARG A 17 5.69 -1.40 -3.30
CA ARG A 17 5.96 -1.81 -4.68
C ARG A 17 4.80 -2.68 -5.14
N HIS A 18 3.94 -2.15 -6.00
CA HIS A 18 2.78 -2.90 -6.45
C HIS A 18 3.06 -3.66 -7.75
N GLU A 19 2.33 -4.77 -7.94
CA GLU A 19 2.28 -5.44 -9.24
C GLU A 19 1.57 -4.55 -10.26
N ALA A 20 1.75 -4.83 -11.56
CA ALA A 20 1.10 -4.04 -12.61
C ALA A 20 -0.41 -4.00 -12.38
N VAL A 21 -0.96 -2.79 -12.20
CA VAL A 21 -2.40 -2.59 -12.09
C VAL A 21 -2.91 -2.22 -13.47
N VAL A 22 -3.23 -3.26 -14.24
CA VAL A 22 -3.69 -3.14 -15.64
C VAL A 22 -4.87 -2.16 -15.76
N ALA A 23 -5.78 -2.15 -14.79
CA ALA A 23 -6.95 -1.27 -14.76
C ALA A 23 -6.62 0.23 -14.63
N LEU A 24 -5.42 0.58 -14.17
CA LEU A 24 -4.95 1.96 -14.01
C LEU A 24 -3.81 2.31 -14.98
N GLY A 25 -3.46 1.40 -15.91
CA GLY A 25 -2.32 1.59 -16.83
C GLY A 25 -0.95 1.58 -16.15
N MET A 26 -0.87 1.21 -14.86
CA MET A 26 0.36 1.29 -14.06
C MET A 26 1.21 0.03 -14.24
N LYS A 27 2.49 0.21 -14.55
CA LYS A 27 3.46 -0.90 -14.72
C LYS A 27 3.92 -1.42 -13.35
N ALA A 28 4.40 -2.66 -13.30
CA ALA A 28 4.81 -3.37 -12.08
C ALA A 28 6.03 -2.80 -11.34
N MET A 29 6.48 -1.58 -11.66
CA MET A 29 7.70 -0.98 -11.13
C MET A 29 7.49 0.42 -10.53
N GLU A 30 6.24 0.85 -10.32
CA GLU A 30 5.99 2.13 -9.64
C GLU A 30 5.86 1.90 -8.13
N LEU A 31 6.76 2.55 -7.37
CA LEU A 31 6.63 2.69 -5.93
C LEU A 31 5.44 3.61 -5.66
N MET A 32 4.49 3.13 -4.87
CA MET A 32 3.27 3.86 -4.53
C MET A 32 3.29 4.26 -3.07
N ALA A 33 3.04 5.54 -2.83
CA ALA A 33 2.76 6.08 -1.51
C ALA A 33 1.27 5.92 -1.20
N VAL A 34 0.98 5.30 -0.06
CA VAL A 34 -0.38 5.05 0.42
C VAL A 34 -0.53 5.69 1.80
N SER A 35 -1.44 6.65 1.90
CA SER A 35 -1.81 7.31 3.16
C SER A 35 -2.83 6.44 3.91
N SER A 36 -2.71 6.34 5.23
CA SER A 36 -3.62 5.57 6.08
C SER A 36 -3.62 6.10 7.50
N GLU A 37 -4.65 5.82 8.27
CA GLU A 37 -4.62 6.10 9.70
C GLU A 37 -3.56 5.22 10.41
N PRO A 38 -2.72 5.77 11.30
CA PRO A 38 -1.67 5.02 11.97
C PRO A 38 -2.18 3.74 12.65
N ALA A 39 -3.33 3.81 13.33
CA ALA A 39 -3.94 2.68 14.01
C ALA A 39 -4.30 1.52 13.05
N GLN A 40 -4.67 1.83 11.81
CA GLN A 40 -4.98 0.83 10.79
C GLN A 40 -3.71 0.10 10.34
N LEU A 41 -2.61 0.82 10.14
CA LEU A 41 -1.32 0.23 9.78
C LEU A 41 -0.72 -0.58 10.93
N ASP A 42 -0.86 -0.10 12.17
CA ASP A 42 -0.40 -0.80 13.37
C ASP A 42 -1.15 -2.11 13.58
N ALA A 43 -2.47 -2.11 13.41
CA ALA A 43 -3.30 -3.31 13.50
C ALA A 43 -2.96 -4.34 12.41
N ALA A 44 -2.55 -3.90 11.23
CA ALA A 44 -2.15 -4.78 10.14
C ALA A 44 -0.78 -5.45 10.37
N ALA A 45 0.04 -4.91 11.29
CA ALA A 45 1.37 -5.42 11.64
C ALA A 45 2.26 -5.72 10.41
N VAL A 46 2.16 -4.85 9.40
CA VAL A 46 2.93 -4.94 8.15
C VAL A 46 4.34 -4.37 8.33
N ARG A 47 5.30 -4.99 7.67
CA ARG A 47 6.73 -4.67 7.73
C ARG A 47 7.32 -4.66 6.32
N PRO A 48 8.44 -3.94 6.10
CA PRO A 48 9.19 -4.04 4.85
C PRO A 48 9.50 -5.51 4.50
N GLY A 49 9.24 -5.89 3.25
CA GLY A 49 9.37 -7.24 2.72
C GLY A 49 8.09 -8.08 2.77
N ASP A 50 7.06 -7.66 3.51
CA ASP A 50 5.78 -8.38 3.54
C ASP A 50 5.04 -8.23 2.22
N ARG A 51 4.51 -9.36 1.71
CA ARG A 51 3.53 -9.35 0.63
C ARG A 51 2.16 -8.99 1.19
N VAL A 52 1.49 -8.07 0.52
CA VAL A 52 0.23 -7.53 0.98
C VAL A 52 -0.77 -7.40 -0.16
N ARG A 53 -2.03 -7.65 0.18
CA ARG A 53 -3.17 -7.29 -0.66
C ARG A 53 -3.76 -5.99 -0.14
N LEU A 54 -3.82 -4.99 -1.02
CA LEU A 54 -4.28 -3.65 -0.72
C LEU A 54 -5.54 -3.31 -1.51
N ALA A 55 -6.45 -2.62 -0.86
CA ALA A 55 -7.49 -1.82 -1.49
C ALA A 55 -7.21 -0.35 -1.17
N VAL A 56 -7.06 0.46 -2.20
CA VAL A 56 -6.81 1.90 -2.09
C VAL A 56 -7.93 2.64 -2.82
N ARG A 57 -8.20 3.86 -2.36
CA ARG A 57 -9.11 4.79 -3.04
C ARG A 57 -8.38 6.11 -3.25
N GLN A 58 -8.45 6.64 -4.47
CA GLN A 58 -7.96 7.98 -4.73
C GLN A 58 -8.89 9.02 -4.10
N ARG A 59 -8.30 9.94 -3.35
CA ARG A 59 -8.93 11.13 -2.78
C ARG A 59 -8.03 12.30 -3.11
N ASP A 60 -8.52 13.19 -3.97
CA ASP A 60 -7.73 14.29 -4.52
C ASP A 60 -6.42 13.77 -5.15
N ASP A 61 -5.28 14.22 -4.65
CA ASP A 61 -3.94 13.81 -5.07
C ASP A 61 -3.36 12.63 -4.26
N GLN A 62 -4.11 12.08 -3.30
CA GLN A 62 -3.64 11.01 -2.41
C GLN A 62 -4.33 9.67 -2.67
N LEU A 63 -3.57 8.59 -2.47
CA LEU A 63 -4.11 7.23 -2.41
C LEU A 63 -4.31 6.85 -0.95
N VAL A 64 -5.57 6.79 -0.53
CA VAL A 64 -5.94 6.45 0.84
C VAL A 64 -6.22 4.96 0.95
N LEU A 65 -5.63 4.33 1.96
CA LEU A 65 -5.83 2.93 2.27
C LEU A 65 -7.28 2.68 2.72
N VAL A 66 -7.94 1.73 2.08
CA VAL A 66 -9.26 1.24 2.48
C VAL A 66 -9.11 -0.06 3.26
N ARG A 67 -8.24 -0.96 2.79
CA ARG A 67 -7.98 -2.26 3.42
C ARG A 67 -6.58 -2.74 3.09
N ILE A 68 -5.93 -3.40 4.04
CA ILE A 68 -4.65 -4.08 3.86
C ILE A 68 -4.71 -5.46 4.53
N GLU A 69 -4.15 -6.46 3.87
CA GLU A 69 -4.05 -7.82 4.38
C GLU A 69 -2.68 -8.38 4.04
N LYS A 70 -2.04 -9.08 4.98
CA LYS A 70 -0.79 -9.79 4.71
C LYS A 70 -1.11 -11.07 3.95
N GLU A 71 -0.40 -11.28 2.85
CA GLU A 71 -0.41 -12.56 2.15
C GLU A 71 0.65 -13.49 2.79
N PRO A 72 0.38 -14.80 2.90
CA PRO A 72 1.31 -15.77 3.47
C PRO A 72 2.57 -15.99 2.62
#